data_AF-A0A4Q5QS16-F1
#
_entry.id   AF-A0A4Q5QS16-F1
#
_cell.length_a   1.000
_cell.length_b   1.000
_cell.length_c   1.000
_cell.angle_alpha   90.00
_cell.angle_beta   90.00
_cell.angle_gamma   90.00
#
_symmetry.space_group_name_H-M   'P 1'
#
loop_
_entity.id
_entity.type
_entity.pdbx_description
1 polymer ?
#
loop_
_entity_poly.entity_id
_entity_poly.type
_entity_poly.pdbx_seq_one_letter_code
_entity_poly.pdbx_strand_id
1 'polypeptide(L)'
;MKRLQTDAGLKVAATSKYIFHPAGICIFYEQNFIIMSVAKSLRGIVNKIKTSIAFYPALIVLGFLGMAFFMIQFDFSESGKQLKSDLPWLSLKDASTARVIISTIVAGIISLTVFSFSMVMIVLNQAASQMSNRMLSSMIENRFQQITLGIYIGTIVYSLFLLSTIRDIHAGVYVPALSIYLLILITVTDIFLFIYFLEYVTQSVKYSNIIQRVKARTLAAMKTSYSQDHPGSAMFLTGNPVIIATWQSGYLQNIDINQIVKLASKLKLQVQVLQKKGSFLPEGIPFLAIYGKTPVDESIRNDIKEAFDFFNGQPIGLNPEYGFSHITEVAVRALSPGVNDPGTAVLCIH
;
A
#
# COMPACT_ATOMS: atom_id res chain seq x y z
N MET A 1 18.78 24.82 -54.81
CA MET A 1 18.84 23.36 -55.00
C MET A 1 18.45 22.74 -53.65
N LYS A 2 17.45 21.89 -53.44
CA LYS A 2 16.49 21.13 -54.25
C LYS A 2 15.26 20.87 -53.33
N ARG A 3 14.05 20.88 -53.90
CA ARG A 3 12.72 20.76 -53.25
C ARG A 3 12.51 19.45 -52.46
N LEU A 4 11.52 19.49 -51.54
CA LEU A 4 10.35 18.59 -51.34
C LEU A 4 9.71 19.01 -49.99
N GLN A 5 8.67 19.85 -49.88
CA GLN A 5 7.22 19.67 -50.15
C GLN A 5 6.61 18.34 -49.66
N THR A 6 5.50 18.48 -48.91
CA THR A 6 4.53 17.48 -48.40
C THR A 6 5.05 16.58 -47.25
N ASP A 7 4.35 16.35 -46.14
CA ASP A 7 2.89 16.22 -45.99
C ASP A 7 2.42 16.51 -44.55
N ALA A 8 1.18 16.97 -44.45
CA ALA A 8 0.44 17.16 -43.21
C ALA A 8 0.08 15.81 -42.58
N GLY A 9 0.16 15.70 -41.25
CA GLY A 9 -0.23 14.46 -40.58
C GLY A 9 -0.03 14.51 -39.09
N LEU A 10 -0.89 15.28 -38.42
CA LEU A 10 -1.14 15.21 -36.99
C LEU A 10 -1.49 13.74 -36.63
N LYS A 11 -0.51 12.93 -36.21
CA LYS A 11 -0.76 11.58 -35.68
C LYS A 11 -1.37 11.70 -34.29
N VAL A 12 -2.68 11.92 -34.27
CA VAL A 12 -3.52 11.87 -33.07
C VAL A 12 -3.62 10.42 -32.61
N ALA A 13 -3.12 10.20 -31.38
CA ALA A 13 -3.47 9.14 -30.43
C ALA A 13 -3.79 7.74 -31.00
N ALA A 14 -2.80 6.85 -30.93
CA ALA A 14 -3.06 5.41 -30.88
C ALA A 14 -3.86 5.09 -29.61
N THR A 15 -5.17 4.97 -29.76
CA THR A 15 -6.05 4.32 -28.77
C THR A 15 -5.74 2.82 -28.85
N SER A 16 -5.18 2.23 -27.78
CA SER A 16 -4.97 0.78 -27.70
C SER A 16 -6.34 0.09 -27.64
N LYS A 17 -6.95 -0.18 -28.79
CA LYS A 17 -8.20 -0.92 -28.91
C LYS A 17 -7.86 -2.40 -28.76
N TYR A 18 -8.15 -2.96 -27.59
CA TYR A 18 -8.08 -4.40 -27.37
C TYR A 18 -9.27 -5.04 -28.09
N ILE A 19 -8.99 -5.93 -29.04
CA ILE A 19 -9.97 -6.75 -29.77
C ILE A 19 -9.67 -8.21 -29.45
N PHE A 20 -10.63 -8.92 -28.86
CA PHE A 20 -10.48 -10.34 -28.52
C PHE A 20 -11.28 -11.21 -29.50
N HIS A 21 -10.61 -12.19 -30.12
CA HIS A 21 -11.17 -13.08 -31.15
C HIS A 21 -11.14 -14.56 -30.73
N PRO A 22 -12.11 -15.40 -31.15
CA PRO A 22 -12.13 -16.84 -30.86
C PRO A 22 -10.99 -17.69 -31.48
N ALA A 23 -10.05 -17.12 -32.24
CA ALA A 23 -9.05 -17.89 -32.99
C ALA A 23 -7.62 -17.39 -32.72
N GLY A 24 -6.90 -18.12 -31.85
CA GLY A 24 -5.44 -18.06 -31.63
C GLY A 24 -5.03 -17.21 -30.42
N ILE A 25 -4.39 -17.72 -29.35
CA ILE A 25 -3.50 -18.88 -29.21
C ILE A 25 -3.89 -19.64 -27.93
N CYS A 26 -4.21 -20.93 -28.09
CA CYS A 26 -4.44 -21.86 -27.00
C CYS A 26 -3.10 -22.19 -26.32
N ILE A 27 -2.92 -21.74 -25.09
CA ILE A 27 -2.05 -22.42 -24.12
C ILE A 27 -3.00 -23.10 -23.14
N PHE A 28 -3.04 -24.42 -23.20
CA PHE A 28 -3.81 -25.26 -22.28
C PHE A 28 -3.39 -24.97 -20.85
N TYR A 29 -4.34 -24.54 -20.02
CA TYR A 29 -4.29 -24.69 -18.57
C TYR A 29 -5.72 -24.85 -18.06
N GLU A 30 -6.14 -26.10 -17.90
CA GLU A 30 -7.23 -26.46 -17.00
C GLU A 30 -6.75 -26.25 -15.56
N GLN A 31 -7.41 -25.39 -14.79
CA GLN A 31 -7.69 -25.63 -13.37
C GLN A 31 -8.56 -24.50 -12.75
N ASN A 32 -9.71 -24.92 -12.24
CA ASN A 32 -10.48 -24.43 -11.08
C ASN A 32 -10.92 -22.95 -10.99
N PHE A 33 -12.09 -22.68 -11.59
CA PHE A 33 -12.87 -21.44 -11.51
C PHE A 33 -13.28 -21.01 -10.09
N ILE A 34 -13.48 -21.97 -9.17
CA ILE A 34 -13.90 -21.68 -7.77
C ILE A 34 -12.75 -21.09 -6.94
N ILE A 35 -11.49 -21.44 -7.25
CA ILE A 35 -10.32 -20.96 -6.52
C ILE A 35 -10.05 -19.47 -6.83
N MET A 36 -10.41 -18.97 -8.02
CA MET A 36 -10.16 -17.58 -8.43
C MET A 36 -11.08 -16.56 -7.74
N SER A 37 -12.36 -16.87 -7.54
CA SER A 37 -13.31 -15.97 -6.84
C SER A 37 -12.98 -15.83 -5.34
N VAL A 38 -12.69 -16.95 -4.67
CA VAL A 38 -12.22 -16.96 -3.28
C VAL A 38 -10.87 -16.26 -3.15
N ALA A 39 -9.94 -16.45 -4.09
CA ALA A 39 -8.68 -15.73 -4.13
C ALA A 39 -8.85 -14.22 -4.38
N LYS A 40 -9.84 -13.78 -5.16
CA LYS A 40 -10.15 -12.36 -5.40
C LYS A 40 -10.71 -11.70 -4.14
N SER A 41 -11.66 -12.37 -3.46
CA SER A 41 -12.22 -11.88 -2.19
C SER A 41 -11.18 -11.88 -1.06
N LEU A 42 -10.38 -12.94 -0.94
CA LEU A 42 -9.23 -12.99 -0.02
C LEU A 42 -8.17 -11.94 -0.35
N ARG A 43 -7.86 -11.68 -1.62
CA ARG A 43 -6.97 -10.57 -2.02
C ARG A 43 -7.56 -9.22 -1.65
N GLY A 44 -8.86 -9.03 -1.81
CA GLY A 44 -9.56 -7.80 -1.40
C GLY A 44 -9.51 -7.57 0.11
N ILE A 45 -9.75 -8.62 0.90
CA ILE A 45 -9.68 -8.58 2.37
C ILE A 45 -8.24 -8.41 2.84
N VAL A 46 -7.29 -9.19 2.31
CA VAL A 46 -5.85 -9.07 2.63
C VAL A 46 -5.31 -7.69 2.22
N ASN A 47 -5.75 -7.13 1.10
CA ASN A 47 -5.37 -5.77 0.71
C ASN A 47 -6.00 -4.74 1.66
N LYS A 48 -7.28 -4.87 2.03
CA LYS A 48 -7.92 -4.00 3.04
C LYS A 48 -7.25 -4.06 4.42
N ILE A 49 -6.80 -5.25 4.81
CA ILE A 49 -6.06 -5.48 6.07
C ILE A 49 -4.66 -4.87 5.97
N LYS A 50 -3.96 -5.03 4.83
CA LYS A 50 -2.62 -4.45 4.59
C LYS A 50 -2.65 -2.92 4.45
N THR A 51 -3.76 -2.33 4.02
CA THR A 51 -3.96 -0.87 3.95
C THR A 51 -4.49 -0.29 5.26
N SER A 52 -4.84 -1.13 6.25
CA SER A 52 -5.29 -0.65 7.56
C SER A 52 -4.12 -0.13 8.38
N ILE A 53 -4.23 1.10 8.86
CA ILE A 53 -3.22 1.79 9.68
C ILE A 53 -2.96 1.03 10.99
N ALA A 54 -3.97 0.34 11.52
CA ALA A 54 -3.91 -0.33 12.83
C ALA A 54 -3.41 -1.78 12.78
N PHE A 55 -3.29 -2.39 11.60
CA PHE A 55 -3.00 -3.83 11.50
C PHE A 55 -1.60 -4.21 12.00
N TYR A 56 -0.56 -3.54 11.50
CA TYR A 56 0.82 -3.81 11.93
C TYR A 56 1.05 -3.43 13.41
N PRO A 57 0.60 -2.27 13.91
CA PRO A 57 0.68 -1.96 15.34
C PRO A 57 0.04 -3.03 16.22
N ALA A 58 -1.17 -3.49 15.88
CA ALA A 58 -1.86 -4.51 16.66
C ALA A 58 -1.08 -5.84 16.70
N LEU A 59 -0.51 -6.27 15.57
CA LEU A 59 0.31 -7.48 15.51
C LEU A 59 1.58 -7.35 16.36
N ILE A 60 2.24 -6.19 16.32
CA ILE A 60 3.43 -5.92 17.15
C ILE A 60 3.07 -5.95 18.64
N VAL A 61 1.96 -5.32 19.02
CA VAL A 61 1.48 -5.31 20.42
C VAL A 61 1.20 -6.73 20.91
N LEU A 62 0.57 -7.58 20.10
CA LEU A 62 0.39 -9.00 20.44
C LEU A 62 1.72 -9.72 20.61
N GLY A 63 2.72 -9.42 19.77
CA GLY A 63 4.09 -9.91 19.92
C GLY A 63 4.73 -9.51 21.25
N PHE A 64 4.61 -8.24 21.63
CA PHE A 64 5.11 -7.73 22.92
C PHE A 64 4.38 -8.34 24.11
N LEU A 65 3.07 -8.57 24.02
CA LEU A 65 2.30 -9.24 25.06
C LEU A 65 2.75 -10.70 25.23
N GLY A 66 2.94 -11.42 24.12
CA GLY A 66 3.53 -12.75 24.14
C GLY A 66 4.94 -12.76 24.73
N MET A 67 5.78 -11.81 24.33
CA MET A 67 7.14 -11.63 24.86
C MET A 67 7.14 -11.37 26.36
N ALA A 68 6.24 -10.51 26.86
CA ALA A 68 6.08 -10.24 28.28
C ALA A 68 5.70 -11.51 29.04
N PHE A 69 4.72 -12.26 28.54
CA PHE A 69 4.29 -13.53 29.13
C PHE A 69 5.45 -14.53 29.22
N PHE A 70 6.18 -14.77 28.12
CA PHE A 70 7.29 -15.70 28.11
C PHE A 70 8.46 -15.27 29.00
N MET A 71 8.81 -13.97 28.99
CA MET A 71 9.91 -13.47 29.81
C MET A 71 9.61 -13.55 31.30
N ILE A 72 8.37 -13.25 31.71
CA ILE A 72 7.96 -13.39 33.10
C ILE A 72 8.02 -14.85 33.55
N GLN A 73 7.52 -15.78 32.71
CA GLN A 73 7.61 -17.22 33.01
C GLN A 73 9.07 -17.66 33.13
N PHE A 74 9.94 -17.20 32.24
CA PHE A 74 11.37 -17.48 32.31
C PHE A 74 12.02 -16.89 33.57
N ASP A 75 11.68 -15.66 33.95
CA ASP A 75 12.21 -14.98 35.14
C ASP A 75 11.94 -15.73 36.45
N PHE A 76 10.78 -16.38 36.53
CA PHE A 76 10.37 -17.18 37.70
C PHE A 76 10.71 -18.67 37.61
N SER A 77 11.17 -19.14 36.45
CA SER A 77 11.64 -20.52 36.26
C SER A 77 12.94 -20.81 37.05
N GLU A 78 13.25 -22.09 37.25
CA GLU A 78 14.51 -22.51 37.91
C GLU A 78 15.74 -21.98 37.17
N SER A 79 15.75 -22.05 35.83
CA SER A 79 16.82 -21.54 34.98
C SER A 79 16.99 -20.03 35.12
N GLY A 80 15.89 -19.27 35.18
CA GLY A 80 15.95 -17.82 35.40
C GLY A 80 16.49 -17.45 36.78
N LYS A 81 16.13 -18.22 37.81
CA LYS A 81 16.69 -18.06 39.17
C LYS A 81 18.18 -18.36 39.22
N GLN A 82 18.62 -19.43 38.55
CA GLN A 82 20.04 -19.79 38.44
C GLN A 82 20.84 -18.70 37.72
N LEU A 83 20.33 -18.16 36.62
CA LEU A 83 21.01 -17.07 35.90
C LEU A 83 21.16 -15.82 36.78
N LYS A 84 20.16 -15.50 37.61
CA LYS A 84 20.22 -14.40 38.57
C LYS A 84 21.18 -14.67 39.74
N SER A 85 21.37 -15.92 40.16
CA SER A 85 22.37 -16.26 41.18
C SER A 85 23.80 -16.14 40.66
N ASP A 86 24.02 -16.52 39.40
CA ASP A 86 25.34 -16.49 38.77
C ASP A 86 25.78 -15.06 38.44
N LEU A 87 24.83 -14.15 38.22
CA LEU A 87 25.07 -12.75 37.89
C LEU A 87 24.41 -11.81 38.92
N PRO A 88 25.06 -11.55 40.06
CA PRO A 88 24.46 -10.79 41.16
C PRO A 88 24.09 -9.34 40.80
N TRP A 89 24.69 -8.77 39.76
CA TRP A 89 24.34 -7.45 39.23
C TRP A 89 22.99 -7.40 38.49
N LEU A 90 22.45 -8.56 38.06
CA LEU A 90 21.12 -8.69 37.43
C LEU A 90 19.99 -8.86 38.46
N SER A 91 20.31 -8.97 39.75
CA SER A 91 19.29 -9.15 40.79
C SER A 91 18.78 -7.81 41.31
N LEU A 92 17.59 -7.38 40.87
CA LEU A 92 16.86 -6.29 41.54
C LEU A 92 16.21 -6.81 42.83
N LYS A 93 16.63 -6.27 43.97
CA LYS A 93 16.12 -6.68 45.30
C LYS A 93 15.00 -5.77 45.85
N ASP A 94 14.69 -4.68 45.16
CA ASP A 94 13.73 -3.67 45.62
C ASP A 94 12.58 -3.45 44.62
N ALA A 95 11.36 -3.75 45.08
CA ALA A 95 10.13 -3.57 44.30
C ALA A 95 9.82 -2.10 44.03
N SER A 96 10.21 -1.20 44.94
CA SER A 96 9.93 0.22 44.77
C SER A 96 10.76 0.80 43.64
N THR A 97 12.07 0.52 43.62
CA THR A 97 12.97 0.86 42.50
C THR A 97 12.46 0.28 41.17
N ALA A 98 12.03 -1.00 41.15
CA ALA A 98 11.48 -1.61 39.94
C ALA A 98 10.26 -0.86 39.40
N ARG A 99 9.29 -0.53 40.27
CA ARG A 99 8.09 0.23 39.89
C ARG A 99 8.43 1.63 39.37
N VAL A 100 9.40 2.31 40.00
CA VAL A 100 9.87 3.65 39.57
C VAL A 100 10.52 3.59 38.20
N ILE A 101 11.38 2.60 37.93
CA ILE A 101 12.00 2.41 36.62
C ILE A 101 10.92 2.20 35.55
N ILE A 102 9.99 1.26 35.78
CA ILE A 102 8.96 0.96 34.80
C ILE A 102 8.02 2.15 34.57
N SER A 103 7.59 2.84 35.63
CA SER A 103 6.69 4.00 35.49
C SER A 103 7.36 5.18 34.77
N THR A 104 8.66 5.41 35.02
CA THR A 104 9.46 6.42 34.31
C THR A 104 9.56 6.09 32.82
N ILE A 105 9.81 4.82 32.49
CA ILE A 105 9.85 4.34 31.10
C ILE A 105 8.50 4.52 30.43
N VAL A 106 7.40 4.09 31.06
CA VAL A 106 6.03 4.26 30.52
C VAL A 106 5.75 5.73 30.21
N ALA A 107 6.03 6.64 31.16
CA ALA A 107 5.81 8.06 30.94
C ALA A 107 6.66 8.62 29.78
N GLY A 108 7.94 8.21 29.69
CA GLY A 108 8.84 8.60 28.61
C GLY A 108 8.37 8.11 27.23
N ILE A 109 7.99 6.83 27.10
CA ILE A 109 7.52 6.26 25.84
C ILE A 109 6.16 6.84 25.43
N ILE A 110 5.26 7.13 26.38
CA ILE A 110 4.00 7.85 26.08
C ILE A 110 4.33 9.22 25.46
N SER A 111 5.28 9.97 26.04
CA SER A 111 5.71 11.27 25.49
C SER A 111 6.27 11.13 24.08
N LEU A 112 7.17 10.16 23.84
CA LEU A 112 7.72 9.86 22.51
C LEU A 112 6.63 9.48 21.50
N THR A 113 5.63 8.72 21.93
CA THR A 113 4.48 8.31 21.11
C THR A 113 3.66 9.52 20.67
N VAL A 114 3.31 10.40 21.63
CA VAL A 114 2.54 11.62 21.36
C VAL A 114 3.32 12.53 20.42
N PHE A 115 4.60 12.77 20.69
CA PHE A 115 5.45 13.60 19.83
C PHE A 115 5.54 13.04 18.41
N SER A 116 5.73 11.72 18.28
CA SER A 116 5.80 11.05 16.98
C SER A 116 4.51 11.18 16.18
N PHE A 117 3.35 11.04 16.85
CA PHE A 117 2.05 11.24 16.22
C PHE A 117 1.85 12.69 15.79
N SER A 118 2.20 13.66 16.65
CA SER A 118 2.16 15.08 16.32
C SER A 118 3.02 15.41 15.09
N MET A 119 4.24 14.87 15.01
CA MET A 119 5.13 15.08 13.87
C MET A 119 4.54 14.52 12.57
N VAL A 120 3.95 13.31 12.61
CA VAL A 120 3.25 12.73 11.45
C VAL A 120 2.08 13.61 11.02
N MET A 121 1.27 14.08 11.96
CA MET A 121 0.13 14.97 11.66
C MET A 121 0.58 16.31 11.09
N ILE A 122 1.66 16.91 11.60
CA ILE A 122 2.25 18.13 11.04
C ILE A 122 2.68 17.89 9.60
N VAL A 123 3.38 16.78 9.34
CA VAL A 123 3.81 16.43 7.98
C VAL A 123 2.62 16.13 7.06
N LEU A 124 1.58 15.47 7.53
CA LEU A 124 0.36 15.24 6.75
C LEU A 124 -0.35 16.57 6.42
N ASN A 125 -0.44 17.48 7.38
CA ASN A 125 -1.01 18.82 7.15
C ASN A 125 -0.14 19.64 6.20
N GLN A 126 1.18 19.55 6.31
CA GLN A 126 2.12 20.19 5.38
C GLN A 126 2.00 19.58 3.98
N ALA A 127 1.90 18.25 3.86
CA ALA A 127 1.69 17.57 2.60
C ALA A 127 0.33 17.89 2.00
N ALA A 128 -0.75 18.00 2.79
CA ALA A 128 -2.06 18.41 2.29
C ALA A 128 -2.07 19.87 1.80
N SER A 129 -1.37 20.76 2.51
CA SER A 129 -1.28 22.18 2.13
C SER A 129 -0.31 22.45 0.98
N GLN A 130 0.70 21.59 0.75
CA GLN A 130 1.70 21.78 -0.30
C GLN A 130 1.64 20.77 -1.45
N MET A 131 0.98 19.62 -1.30
CA MET A 131 0.85 18.57 -2.32
C MET A 131 -0.61 18.30 -2.68
N SER A 132 -0.86 17.72 -3.86
CA SER A 132 -2.22 17.33 -4.25
C SER A 132 -2.74 16.24 -3.33
N ASN A 133 -4.06 16.26 -3.04
CA ASN A 133 -4.76 15.22 -2.25
C ASN A 133 -4.45 13.79 -2.74
N ARG A 134 -4.03 13.64 -4.01
CA ARG A 134 -3.65 12.37 -4.64
C ARG A 134 -2.33 11.77 -4.10
N MET A 135 -1.43 12.58 -3.56
CA MET A 135 -0.14 12.12 -3.02
C MET A 135 -0.22 11.79 -1.52
N LEU A 136 -1.22 12.35 -0.83
CA LEU A 136 -1.43 12.20 0.62
C LEU A 136 -1.71 10.74 1.02
N SER A 137 -2.52 10.03 0.23
CA SER A 137 -2.88 8.62 0.51
C SER A 137 -1.66 7.68 0.55
N SER A 138 -0.61 7.97 -0.23
CA SER A 138 0.61 7.15 -0.23
C SER A 138 1.52 7.42 0.98
N MET A 139 1.34 8.52 1.71
CA MET A 139 2.12 8.82 2.93
C MET A 139 1.51 8.19 4.17
N ILE A 140 0.18 8.05 4.22
CA ILE A 140 -0.56 7.46 5.35
C ILE A 140 -0.34 5.94 5.45
N GLU A 141 -0.10 5.27 4.33
CA GLU A 141 0.15 3.81 4.26
C GLU A 141 1.62 3.41 4.49
N ASN A 142 2.37 4.20 5.26
CA ASN A 142 3.79 3.91 5.44
C ASN A 142 4.06 2.88 6.54
N ARG A 143 4.61 1.73 6.14
CA ARG A 143 4.96 0.64 7.06
C ARG A 143 5.94 1.04 8.14
N PHE A 144 6.88 1.93 7.86
CA PHE A 144 7.88 2.34 8.84
C PHE A 144 7.27 3.12 10.01
N GLN A 145 6.31 4.02 9.71
CA GLN A 145 5.56 4.76 10.74
C GLN A 145 4.70 3.81 11.58
N GLN A 146 4.02 2.87 10.93
CA GLN A 146 3.19 1.85 11.60
C GLN A 146 4.01 0.93 12.50
N ILE A 147 5.18 0.49 12.06
CA ILE A 147 6.09 -0.34 12.86
C ILE A 147 6.61 0.45 14.06
N THR A 148 7.07 1.68 13.85
CA THR A 148 7.59 2.55 14.92
C THR A 148 6.55 2.77 16.01
N LEU A 149 5.32 3.14 15.61
CA LEU A 149 4.21 3.32 16.54
C LEU A 149 3.83 2.02 17.25
N GLY A 150 3.83 0.90 16.52
CA GLY A 150 3.58 -0.43 17.07
C GLY A 150 4.58 -0.82 18.15
N ILE A 151 5.86 -0.50 17.96
CA ILE A 151 6.92 -0.77 18.95
C ILE A 151 6.68 0.09 20.19
N TYR A 152 6.42 1.40 20.08
CA TYR A 152 6.16 2.24 21.26
C TYR A 152 4.95 1.76 22.07
N ILE A 153 3.84 1.44 21.40
CA ILE A 153 2.64 0.91 22.07
C ILE A 153 2.95 -0.46 22.68
N GLY A 154 3.73 -1.31 21.98
CA GLY A 154 4.22 -2.59 22.46
C GLY A 154 5.03 -2.45 23.76
N THR A 155 5.97 -1.51 23.80
CA THR A 155 6.79 -1.21 24.99
C THR A 155 5.92 -0.73 26.15
N ILE A 156 4.90 0.11 25.91
CA ILE A 156 3.93 0.54 26.92
C ILE A 156 3.17 -0.68 27.47
N VAL A 157 2.63 -1.53 26.59
CA VAL A 157 1.87 -2.72 27.00
C VAL A 157 2.74 -3.71 27.78
N TYR A 158 3.96 -3.97 27.33
CA TYR A 158 4.94 -4.81 28.03
C TYR A 158 5.24 -4.25 29.43
N SER A 159 5.44 -2.94 29.54
CA SER A 159 5.69 -2.25 30.81
C SER A 159 4.50 -2.34 31.78
N LEU A 160 3.28 -2.13 31.29
CA LEU A 160 2.07 -2.25 32.10
C LEU A 160 1.85 -3.70 32.58
N PHE A 161 2.18 -4.68 31.75
CA PHE A 161 2.11 -6.10 32.10
C PHE A 161 3.17 -6.48 33.16
N LEU A 162 4.36 -5.87 33.12
CA LEU A 162 5.34 -6.02 34.19
C LEU A 162 4.88 -5.39 35.51
N LEU A 163 4.29 -4.18 35.46
CA LEU A 163 3.77 -3.52 36.65
C LEU A 163 2.70 -4.34 37.36
N SER A 164 1.83 -5.03 36.62
CA SER A 164 0.79 -5.90 37.20
C SER A 164 1.35 -7.16 37.88
N THR A 165 2.60 -7.54 37.56
CA THR A 165 3.26 -8.75 38.07
C THR A 165 4.04 -8.49 39.37
N ILE A 166 4.46 -7.26 39.64
CA ILE A 166 5.26 -6.91 40.84
C ILE A 166 4.37 -6.97 42.10
N ARG A 167 4.56 -8.02 42.89
CA ARG A 167 3.86 -8.23 44.18
C ARG A 167 4.81 -8.03 45.34
N ASP A 168 4.32 -7.31 46.35
CA ASP A 168 4.94 -7.22 47.66
C ASP A 168 4.23 -8.23 48.56
N ILE A 169 4.93 -9.28 48.97
CA ILE A 169 4.38 -10.32 49.85
C ILE A 169 5.28 -10.47 51.07
N HIS A 170 4.66 -10.78 52.22
CA HIS A 170 5.34 -10.93 53.51
C HIS A 170 6.51 -11.94 53.52
N ALA A 171 6.60 -12.82 52.51
CA ALA A 171 7.64 -13.83 52.34
C ALA A 171 8.80 -13.43 51.39
N GLY A 172 8.81 -12.20 50.87
CA GLY A 172 9.87 -11.67 50.02
C GLY A 172 9.36 -10.90 48.79
N VAL A 173 10.27 -10.16 48.16
CA VAL A 173 9.96 -9.33 46.99
C VAL A 173 10.05 -10.18 45.70
N TYR A 174 8.95 -10.31 44.97
CA TYR A 174 8.91 -10.99 43.66
C TYR A 174 9.00 -9.97 42.53
N VAL A 175 10.23 -9.73 42.06
CA VAL A 175 10.51 -8.79 40.97
C VAL A 175 11.06 -9.55 39.76
N PRO A 176 10.45 -9.42 38.57
CA PRO A 176 10.97 -10.00 37.35
C PRO A 176 12.13 -9.15 36.80
N ALA A 177 13.31 -9.30 37.42
CA ALA A 177 14.47 -8.46 37.13
C ALA A 177 14.97 -8.59 35.68
N LEU A 178 15.03 -9.81 35.13
CA LEU A 178 15.46 -10.03 33.73
C LEU A 178 14.52 -9.32 32.75
N SER A 179 13.22 -9.40 33.04
CA SER A 179 12.19 -8.78 32.21
C SER A 179 12.27 -7.25 32.25
N ILE A 180 12.70 -6.66 33.37
CA ILE A 180 12.95 -5.22 33.54
C ILE A 180 14.21 -4.78 32.79
N TYR A 181 15.30 -5.54 32.85
CA TYR A 181 16.50 -5.21 32.05
C TYR A 181 16.23 -5.28 30.55
N LEU A 182 15.42 -6.26 30.12
CA LEU A 182 14.95 -6.31 28.74
C LEU A 182 14.10 -5.07 28.40
N LEU A 183 13.21 -4.62 29.30
CA LEU A 183 12.47 -3.37 29.10
C LEU A 183 13.42 -2.17 28.93
N ILE A 184 14.48 -2.07 29.73
CA ILE A 184 15.48 -1.00 29.61
C ILE A 184 16.15 -1.07 28.22
N LEU A 185 16.54 -2.27 27.75
CA LEU A 185 17.15 -2.45 26.43
C LEU A 185 16.18 -2.05 25.29
N ILE A 186 14.92 -2.45 25.39
CA ILE A 186 13.86 -2.04 24.46
C ILE A 186 13.71 -0.52 24.47
N THR A 187 13.71 0.10 25.65
CA THR A 187 13.57 1.57 25.78
C THR A 187 14.74 2.31 25.14
N VAL A 188 15.97 1.82 25.30
CA VAL A 188 17.15 2.38 24.61
C VAL A 188 16.96 2.25 23.09
N THR A 189 16.44 1.11 22.62
CA THR A 189 16.12 0.90 21.20
C THR A 189 15.04 1.88 20.72
N ASP A 190 14.02 2.17 21.54
CA ASP A 190 12.96 3.14 21.23
C ASP A 190 13.52 4.56 21.05
N ILE A 191 14.52 4.95 21.85
CA ILE A 191 15.19 6.25 21.69
C ILE A 191 15.92 6.33 20.34
N PHE A 192 16.68 5.30 19.96
CA PHE A 192 17.35 5.28 18.65
C PHE A 192 16.35 5.24 17.50
N LEU A 193 15.28 4.46 17.64
CA LEU A 193 14.20 4.38 16.68
C LEU A 193 13.51 5.73 16.53
N PHE A 194 13.33 6.49 17.61
CA PHE A 194 12.79 7.84 17.59
C PHE A 194 13.68 8.83 16.83
N ILE A 195 15.00 8.78 17.06
CA ILE A 195 15.96 9.63 16.34
C ILE A 195 15.91 9.31 14.83
N TYR A 196 15.91 8.03 14.47
CA TYR A 196 15.79 7.61 13.08
C TYR A 196 14.42 7.97 12.48
N PHE A 197 13.35 7.89 13.28
CA PHE A 197 12.01 8.29 12.89
C PHE A 197 11.92 9.79 12.59
N LEU A 198 12.57 10.63 13.40
CA LEU A 198 12.69 12.06 13.14
C LEU A 198 13.35 12.32 11.78
N GLU A 199 14.51 11.72 11.54
CA GLU A 199 15.21 11.86 10.27
C GLU A 199 14.33 11.39 9.10
N TYR A 200 13.69 10.23 9.25
CA TYR A 200 12.80 9.67 8.24
C TYR A 200 11.64 10.62 7.90
N VAL A 201 10.97 11.18 8.92
CA VAL A 201 9.83 12.07 8.71
C VAL A 201 10.29 13.38 8.06
N THR A 202 11.41 13.95 8.49
CA THR A 202 12.00 15.14 7.87
C THR A 202 12.42 14.90 6.42
N GLN A 203 13.02 13.74 6.10
CA GLN A 203 13.40 13.39 4.73
C GLN A 203 12.21 13.07 3.82
N SER A 204 11.11 12.58 4.40
CA SER A 204 9.88 12.27 3.65
C SER A 204 9.21 13.50 3.05
N VAL A 205 9.50 14.70 3.58
CA VAL A 205 9.00 15.98 3.06
C VAL A 205 9.81 16.48 1.86
N LYS A 206 11.03 15.98 1.63
CA LYS A 206 11.88 16.45 0.52
C LYS A 206 11.29 16.03 -0.84
N TYR A 207 10.88 17.02 -1.64
CA TYR A 207 10.33 16.85 -2.99
C TYR A 207 11.18 15.96 -3.89
N SER A 208 12.51 16.07 -3.79
CA SER A 208 13.46 15.26 -4.58
C SER A 208 13.26 13.75 -4.41
N ASN A 209 13.02 13.29 -3.18
CA ASN A 209 12.82 11.87 -2.89
C ASN A 209 11.48 11.36 -3.41
N ILE A 210 10.46 12.21 -3.39
CA ILE A 210 9.12 11.87 -3.86
C ILE A 210 9.10 11.76 -5.38
N ILE A 211 9.66 12.75 -6.08
CA ILE A 211 9.77 12.75 -7.55
C ILE A 211 10.57 11.53 -8.03
N GLN A 212 11.72 11.24 -7.42
CA GLN A 212 12.51 10.06 -7.76
C GLN A 212 11.75 8.75 -7.51
N ARG A 213 11.02 8.63 -6.40
CA ARG A 213 10.21 7.44 -6.10
C ARG A 213 9.09 7.25 -7.10
N VAL A 214 8.38 8.33 -7.46
CA VAL A 214 7.34 8.30 -8.50
C VAL A 214 7.96 7.87 -9.82
N LYS A 215 9.05 8.52 -10.26
CA LYS A 215 9.78 8.19 -11.48
C LYS A 215 10.20 6.72 -11.54
N ALA A 216 10.82 6.19 -10.48
CA ALA A 216 11.26 4.80 -10.42
C ALA A 216 10.08 3.82 -10.54
N ARG A 217 8.95 4.09 -9.84
CA ARG A 217 7.74 3.28 -9.94
C ARG A 217 7.11 3.37 -11.33
N THR A 218 7.06 4.55 -11.94
CA THR A 218 6.55 4.75 -13.30
C THR A 218 7.39 3.98 -14.32
N LEU A 219 8.72 4.05 -14.22
CA LEU A 219 9.64 3.31 -15.10
C LEU A 219 9.46 1.80 -14.95
N ALA A 220 9.33 1.30 -13.72
CA ALA A 220 9.06 -0.11 -13.47
C ALA A 220 7.70 -0.55 -14.06
N ALA A 221 6.64 0.24 -13.84
CA ALA A 221 5.32 -0.04 -14.41
C ALA A 221 5.31 0.01 -15.94
N MET A 222 6.04 0.95 -16.56
CA MET A 222 6.19 1.02 -18.01
C MET A 222 6.88 -0.22 -18.56
N LYS A 223 8.00 -0.65 -17.96
CA LYS A 223 8.71 -1.86 -18.39
C LYS A 223 7.79 -3.07 -18.40
N THR A 224 6.92 -3.24 -17.40
CA THR A 224 5.97 -4.35 -17.36
C THR A 224 4.81 -4.16 -18.35
N SER A 225 4.29 -2.94 -18.50
CA SER A 225 3.06 -2.69 -19.28
C SER A 225 3.30 -2.66 -20.80
N TYR A 226 4.48 -2.23 -21.25
CA TYR A 226 4.76 -2.00 -22.68
C TYR A 226 5.72 -3.02 -23.29
N SER A 227 6.28 -3.96 -22.53
CA SER A 227 7.17 -5.00 -23.09
C SER A 227 6.42 -6.11 -23.83
N GLN A 228 5.08 -6.10 -23.83
CA GLN A 228 4.24 -7.11 -24.49
C GLN A 228 3.29 -6.54 -25.55
N ASP A 229 3.45 -5.28 -25.95
CA ASP A 229 2.64 -4.70 -27.03
C ASP A 229 3.06 -5.33 -28.38
N HIS A 230 2.39 -6.42 -28.73
CA HIS A 230 2.32 -6.86 -30.11
C HIS A 230 1.36 -5.91 -30.84
N PRO A 231 1.76 -5.30 -31.97
CA PRO A 231 0.83 -4.52 -32.78
C PRO A 231 -0.27 -5.45 -33.28
N GLY A 232 -1.40 -5.47 -32.56
CA GLY A 232 -2.59 -6.17 -32.97
C GLY A 232 -3.05 -5.57 -34.30
N SER A 233 -3.16 -6.41 -35.33
CA SER A 233 -3.83 -6.02 -36.57
C SER A 233 -5.22 -5.50 -36.21
N ALA A 234 -5.48 -4.22 -36.48
CA ALA A 234 -6.79 -3.62 -36.29
C ALA A 234 -7.78 -4.32 -37.25
N MET A 235 -8.46 -5.34 -36.74
CA MET A 235 -9.45 -6.07 -37.52
C MET A 235 -10.78 -5.31 -37.48
N PHE A 236 -11.39 -5.11 -38.64
CA PHE A 236 -12.70 -4.47 -38.74
C PHE A 236 -13.77 -5.42 -38.18
N LEU A 237 -14.41 -5.01 -37.09
CA LEU A 237 -15.54 -5.72 -36.49
C LEU A 237 -16.79 -5.44 -37.33
N THR A 238 -17.44 -6.49 -37.83
CA THR A 238 -18.62 -6.39 -38.71
C THR A 238 -19.90 -6.76 -37.95
N GLY A 239 -20.92 -5.91 -38.04
CA GLY A 239 -22.25 -6.14 -37.44
C GLY A 239 -22.67 -5.02 -36.47
N ASN A 240 -23.93 -5.06 -36.02
CA ASN A 240 -24.44 -4.14 -35.00
C ASN A 240 -24.01 -4.63 -33.61
N PRO A 241 -23.22 -3.85 -32.86
CA PRO A 241 -22.79 -4.26 -31.53
C PRO A 241 -23.91 -4.12 -30.50
N VAL A 242 -23.88 -4.98 -29.50
CA VAL A 242 -24.55 -4.73 -28.23
C VAL A 242 -23.62 -3.86 -27.38
N ILE A 243 -24.09 -2.67 -27.01
CA ILE A 243 -23.33 -1.75 -26.16
C ILE A 243 -23.55 -2.12 -24.69
N ILE A 244 -22.46 -2.24 -23.93
CA ILE A 244 -22.51 -2.34 -22.48
C ILE A 244 -22.06 -1.02 -21.87
N ALA A 245 -22.95 -0.44 -21.07
CA ALA A 245 -22.68 0.72 -20.25
C ALA A 245 -21.99 0.34 -18.94
N THR A 246 -21.25 1.26 -18.36
CA THR A 246 -20.67 1.12 -17.02
C THR A 246 -21.78 0.98 -15.97
N TRP A 247 -21.62 0.04 -15.03
CA TRP A 247 -22.55 -0.21 -13.93
C TRP A 247 -22.25 0.57 -12.65
N GLN A 248 -21.12 1.28 -12.62
CA GLN A 248 -20.72 2.14 -11.52
C GLN A 248 -19.73 3.19 -12.02
N SER A 249 -19.60 4.28 -11.27
CA SER A 249 -18.58 5.30 -11.55
C SER A 249 -17.22 4.86 -10.98
N GLY A 250 -16.13 5.07 -11.73
CA GLY A 250 -14.78 4.80 -11.24
C GLY A 250 -13.72 4.81 -12.33
N TYR A 251 -12.46 4.56 -11.96
CA TYR A 251 -11.38 4.39 -12.93
C TYR A 251 -11.32 2.95 -13.43
N LEU A 252 -11.28 2.76 -14.76
CA LEU A 252 -11.07 1.46 -15.39
C LEU A 252 -9.63 1.00 -15.15
N GLN A 253 -9.40 0.18 -14.13
CA GLN A 253 -8.04 -0.13 -13.66
C GLN A 253 -7.51 -1.46 -14.12
N ASN A 254 -8.35 -2.49 -14.13
CA ASN A 254 -7.92 -3.83 -14.51
C ASN A 254 -8.93 -4.46 -15.46
N ILE A 255 -8.39 -5.20 -16.43
CA ILE A 255 -9.14 -5.94 -17.43
C ILE A 255 -8.57 -7.35 -17.39
N ASP A 256 -9.34 -8.33 -16.93
CA ASP A 256 -8.95 -9.74 -17.01
C ASP A 256 -9.10 -10.22 -18.45
N ILE A 257 -8.05 -9.95 -19.24
CA ILE A 257 -7.97 -10.33 -20.65
C ILE A 257 -8.24 -11.82 -20.83
N ASN A 258 -7.76 -12.67 -19.93
CA ASN A 258 -7.92 -14.11 -20.04
C ASN A 258 -9.38 -14.54 -19.87
N GLN A 259 -10.07 -13.97 -18.90
CA GLN A 259 -11.49 -14.24 -18.68
C GLN A 259 -12.32 -13.78 -19.89
N ILE A 260 -12.02 -12.59 -20.43
CA ILE A 260 -12.71 -12.06 -21.62
C ILE A 260 -12.46 -12.93 -22.85
N VAL A 261 -11.21 -13.35 -23.10
CA VAL A 261 -10.87 -14.23 -24.23
C VAL A 261 -11.56 -15.58 -24.11
N LYS A 262 -11.62 -16.17 -22.91
CA LYS A 262 -12.33 -17.43 -22.66
C LYS A 262 -13.82 -17.30 -22.94
N LEU A 263 -14.45 -16.24 -22.44
CA LEU A 263 -15.87 -15.96 -22.66
C LEU A 263 -16.17 -15.71 -24.15
N ALA A 264 -15.36 -14.87 -24.80
CA ALA A 264 -15.45 -14.59 -26.22
C ALA A 264 -15.33 -15.85 -27.09
N SER A 265 -14.38 -16.74 -26.74
CA SER A 265 -14.16 -18.00 -27.45
C SER A 265 -15.32 -18.98 -27.28
N LYS A 266 -15.79 -19.17 -26.03
CA LYS A 266 -16.89 -20.08 -25.69
C LYS A 266 -18.19 -19.70 -26.39
N LEU A 267 -18.49 -18.40 -26.43
CA LEU A 267 -19.76 -17.87 -26.94
C LEU A 267 -19.67 -17.34 -28.38
N LYS A 268 -18.50 -17.48 -29.03
CA LYS A 268 -18.20 -16.93 -30.37
C LYS A 268 -18.55 -15.44 -30.48
N LEU A 269 -18.19 -14.69 -29.46
CA LEU A 269 -18.35 -13.23 -29.39
C LEU A 269 -17.01 -12.55 -29.71
N GLN A 270 -17.07 -11.31 -30.17
CA GLN A 270 -15.93 -10.40 -30.26
C GLN A 270 -16.19 -9.23 -29.32
N VAL A 271 -15.21 -8.92 -28.47
CA VAL A 271 -15.33 -7.86 -27.47
C VAL A 271 -14.36 -6.74 -27.83
N GLN A 272 -14.88 -5.53 -27.95
CA GLN A 272 -14.12 -4.31 -28.15
C GLN A 272 -14.22 -3.44 -26.90
N VAL A 273 -13.07 -3.10 -26.34
CA VAL A 273 -13.00 -2.10 -25.27
C VAL A 273 -12.98 -0.70 -25.91
N LEU A 274 -14.03 0.09 -25.63
CA LEU A 274 -14.20 1.43 -26.19
C LEU A 274 -13.40 2.49 -25.44
N GLN A 275 -13.13 2.23 -24.16
CA GLN A 275 -12.48 3.17 -23.25
C GLN A 275 -11.07 2.73 -22.91
N LYS A 276 -10.18 3.70 -22.72
CA LYS A 276 -8.79 3.44 -22.35
C LYS A 276 -8.69 3.00 -20.89
N LYS A 277 -7.83 2.01 -20.62
CA LYS A 277 -7.40 1.68 -19.26
C LYS A 277 -6.85 2.95 -18.59
N GLY A 278 -7.31 3.23 -17.38
CA GLY A 278 -6.91 4.37 -16.58
C GLY A 278 -7.84 5.57 -16.62
N SER A 279 -8.81 5.60 -17.53
CA SER A 279 -9.80 6.68 -17.63
C SER A 279 -10.84 6.59 -16.51
N PHE A 280 -11.29 7.77 -16.03
CA PHE A 280 -12.47 7.86 -15.18
C PHE A 280 -13.72 7.72 -16.04
N LEU A 281 -14.61 6.80 -15.68
CA LEU A 281 -15.84 6.53 -16.38
C LEU A 281 -17.02 6.73 -15.40
N PRO A 282 -17.92 7.70 -15.65
CA PRO A 282 -19.18 7.81 -14.92
C PRO A 282 -20.05 6.57 -15.12
N GLU A 283 -21.02 6.34 -14.24
CA GLU A 283 -22.05 5.32 -14.45
C GLU A 283 -22.89 5.61 -15.70
N GLY A 284 -23.27 4.57 -16.44
CA GLY A 284 -24.16 4.67 -17.59
C GLY A 284 -23.47 5.02 -18.93
N ILE A 285 -22.15 5.20 -18.97
CA ILE A 285 -21.46 5.51 -20.24
C ILE A 285 -21.06 4.24 -21.00
N PRO A 286 -21.11 4.24 -22.34
CA PRO A 286 -20.63 3.13 -23.15
C PRO A 286 -19.15 2.83 -22.90
N PHE A 287 -18.82 1.59 -22.53
CA PHE A 287 -17.42 1.18 -22.35
C PHE A 287 -17.01 -0.10 -23.08
N LEU A 288 -17.97 -0.96 -23.44
CA LEU A 288 -17.73 -2.12 -24.30
C LEU A 288 -18.71 -2.15 -25.47
N ALA A 289 -18.22 -2.66 -26.61
CA ALA A 289 -19.03 -3.09 -27.73
C ALA A 289 -18.83 -4.60 -27.93
N ILE A 290 -19.92 -5.36 -27.95
CA ILE A 290 -19.92 -6.80 -28.17
C ILE A 290 -20.55 -7.12 -29.51
N TYR A 291 -19.82 -7.85 -30.34
CA TYR A 291 -20.27 -8.32 -31.64
C TYR A 291 -20.45 -9.83 -31.60
N GLY A 292 -21.53 -10.33 -32.19
CA GLY A 292 -21.79 -11.76 -32.26
C GLY A 292 -23.26 -12.06 -32.47
N LYS A 293 -23.56 -13.32 -32.75
CA LYS A 293 -24.95 -13.80 -32.94
C LYS A 293 -25.60 -14.24 -31.63
N THR A 294 -24.79 -14.54 -30.61
CA THR A 294 -25.27 -14.97 -29.30
C THR A 294 -25.83 -13.77 -28.53
N PRO A 295 -27.10 -13.81 -28.07
CA PRO A 295 -27.67 -12.72 -27.29
C PRO A 295 -26.94 -12.57 -25.95
N VAL A 296 -26.70 -11.32 -25.55
CA VAL A 296 -26.05 -10.99 -24.26
C VAL A 296 -27.12 -10.92 -23.17
N ASP A 297 -27.29 -12.02 -22.45
CA ASP A 297 -28.17 -12.13 -21.29
C ASP A 297 -27.52 -11.60 -20.00
N GLU A 298 -28.25 -11.62 -18.89
CA GLU A 298 -27.75 -11.16 -17.58
C GLU A 298 -26.61 -12.03 -17.04
N SER A 299 -26.55 -13.33 -17.40
CA SER A 299 -25.44 -14.20 -16.99
C SER A 299 -24.14 -13.73 -17.62
N ILE A 300 -24.16 -13.45 -18.93
CA ILE A 300 -23.00 -12.93 -19.67
C ILE A 300 -22.62 -11.55 -19.16
N ARG A 301 -23.59 -10.68 -18.84
CA ARG A 301 -23.28 -9.37 -18.24
C ARG A 301 -22.58 -9.52 -16.89
N ASN A 302 -22.97 -10.48 -16.05
CA ASN A 302 -22.32 -10.70 -14.77
C ASN A 302 -20.90 -11.26 -14.94
N ASP A 303 -20.68 -12.21 -15.85
CA ASP A 303 -19.34 -12.70 -16.15
C ASP A 303 -18.42 -11.58 -16.66
N ILE A 304 -18.97 -10.66 -17.48
CA ILE A 304 -18.26 -9.45 -17.92
C ILE A 304 -17.97 -8.55 -16.72
N LYS A 305 -18.94 -8.28 -15.84
CA LYS A 305 -18.72 -7.46 -14.64
C LYS A 305 -17.58 -7.98 -13.79
N GLU A 306 -17.43 -9.30 -13.65
CA GLU A 306 -16.34 -9.90 -12.88
C GLU A 306 -14.96 -9.71 -13.51
N ALA A 307 -14.89 -9.61 -14.84
CA ALA A 307 -13.66 -9.44 -15.60
C ALA A 307 -13.12 -7.99 -15.60
N PHE A 308 -13.92 -7.01 -15.17
CA PHE A 308 -13.54 -5.60 -15.15
C PHE A 308 -13.57 -5.04 -13.74
N ASP A 309 -12.44 -4.45 -13.31
CA ASP A 309 -12.37 -3.79 -12.01
C ASP A 309 -12.37 -2.26 -12.17
N PHE A 310 -13.36 -1.63 -11.55
CA PHE A 310 -13.42 -0.19 -11.35
C PHE A 310 -12.94 0.15 -9.94
N PHE A 311 -12.04 1.13 -9.82
CA PHE A 311 -11.50 1.53 -8.53
C PHE A 311 -11.39 3.05 -8.41
N ASN A 312 -11.49 3.58 -7.19
CA ASN A 312 -11.51 5.03 -6.92
C ASN A 312 -10.12 5.65 -6.70
N GLY A 313 -9.05 4.90 -6.96
CA GLY A 313 -7.65 5.36 -6.82
C GLY A 313 -6.91 5.47 -8.15
N GLN A 314 -5.66 5.93 -8.09
CA GLN A 314 -4.74 6.01 -9.25
C GLN A 314 -3.35 5.43 -8.90
N PRO A 315 -3.25 4.11 -8.61
CA PRO A 315 -1.99 3.49 -8.22
C PRO A 315 -1.03 3.43 -9.42
N ILE A 316 0.10 4.12 -9.31
CA ILE A 316 1.17 4.16 -10.33
C ILE A 316 1.61 2.74 -10.76
N GLY A 317 1.60 1.78 -9.82
CA GLY A 317 1.99 0.40 -10.11
C GLY A 317 1.07 -0.34 -11.08
N LEU A 318 -0.17 0.10 -11.28
CA LEU A 318 -1.13 -0.53 -12.21
C LEU A 318 -1.25 0.20 -13.55
N ASN A 319 -0.91 1.48 -13.58
CA ASN A 319 -0.87 2.27 -14.80
C ASN A 319 0.22 3.36 -14.72
N PRO A 320 1.26 3.30 -15.58
CA PRO A 320 2.32 4.30 -15.59
C PRO A 320 1.83 5.72 -15.93
N GLU A 321 0.69 5.89 -16.60
CA GLU A 321 0.12 7.22 -16.92
C GLU A 321 -0.26 8.03 -15.67
N TYR A 322 -0.60 7.34 -14.58
CA TYR A 322 -0.80 7.99 -13.29
C TYR A 322 0.51 8.55 -12.73
N GLY A 323 1.62 7.86 -12.97
CA GLY A 323 2.96 8.34 -12.62
C GLY A 323 3.32 9.64 -13.32
N PHE A 324 3.07 9.73 -14.63
CA PHE A 324 3.26 10.97 -15.39
C PHE A 324 2.33 12.09 -14.90
N SER A 325 1.06 11.77 -14.67
CA SER A 325 0.08 12.74 -14.15
C SER A 325 0.53 13.32 -12.79
N HIS A 326 1.06 12.48 -11.90
CA HIS A 326 1.61 12.92 -10.60
C HIS A 326 2.83 13.84 -10.77
N ILE A 327 3.76 13.53 -11.68
CA ILE A 327 4.93 14.38 -11.95
C ILE A 327 4.49 15.74 -12.52
N THR A 328 3.57 15.75 -13.49
CA THR A 328 3.02 16.97 -14.09
C THR A 328 2.33 17.84 -13.04
N GLU A 329 1.55 17.24 -12.15
CA GLU A 329 0.85 17.97 -11.09
C GLU A 329 1.83 18.61 -10.09
N VAL A 330 2.92 17.91 -9.74
CA VAL A 330 4.00 18.48 -8.92
C VAL A 330 4.68 19.64 -9.64
N ALA A 331 4.99 19.50 -10.93
CA ALA A 331 5.64 20.56 -11.72
C ALA A 331 4.76 21.81 -11.87
N VAL A 332 3.47 21.63 -12.20
CA VAL A 332 2.52 22.75 -12.34
C VAL A 332 2.30 23.45 -11.00
N ARG A 333 2.22 22.70 -9.90
CA ARG A 333 2.06 23.30 -8.56
C ARG A 333 3.32 24.03 -8.12
N ALA A 334 4.51 23.47 -8.39
CA ALA A 334 5.78 24.13 -8.13
C ALA A 334 5.86 25.49 -8.84
N LEU A 335 5.34 25.60 -10.06
CA LEU A 335 5.26 26.86 -10.83
C LEU A 335 4.07 27.76 -10.48
N SER A 336 3.17 27.33 -9.58
CA SER A 336 2.01 28.14 -9.23
C SER A 336 2.41 29.42 -8.47
N PRO A 337 1.66 30.53 -8.59
CA PRO A 337 1.99 31.79 -7.92
C PRO A 337 2.14 31.68 -6.39
N GLY A 338 1.49 30.70 -5.77
CA GLY A 338 1.54 30.49 -4.32
C GLY A 338 2.76 29.70 -3.83
N VAL A 339 3.47 28.97 -4.71
CA VAL A 339 4.68 28.20 -4.36
C VAL A 339 5.91 28.82 -5.00
N ASN A 340 5.87 29.04 -6.32
CA ASN A 340 6.95 29.65 -7.12
C ASN A 340 8.34 29.03 -6.88
N ASP A 341 8.42 27.69 -6.94
CA ASP A 341 9.64 26.89 -6.80
C ASP A 341 10.06 26.27 -8.14
N PRO A 342 10.78 27.02 -9.00
CA PRO A 342 11.26 26.50 -10.27
C PRO A 342 12.27 25.35 -10.12
N GLY A 343 12.97 25.24 -8.98
CA GLY A 343 13.93 24.16 -8.72
C GLY A 343 13.25 22.80 -8.67
N THR A 344 12.11 22.71 -7.97
CA THR A 344 11.27 21.50 -7.95
C THR A 344 10.69 21.18 -9.33
N ALA A 345 10.32 22.20 -10.12
CA ALA A 345 9.84 21.97 -11.49
C ALA A 345 10.92 21.39 -12.41
N VAL A 346 12.17 21.84 -12.29
CA VAL A 346 13.33 21.28 -13.01
C VAL A 346 13.56 19.81 -12.63
N LEU A 347 13.42 19.45 -11.35
CA LEU A 347 13.53 18.07 -10.89
C LEU A 347 12.50 17.12 -11.52
N CYS A 348 11.31 17.62 -11.88
CA CYS A 348 10.28 16.83 -12.55
C CYS A 348 10.61 16.51 -14.01
N ILE A 349 11.47 17.31 -14.65
CA ILE A 349 11.88 17.13 -16.06
C ILE A 349 13.08 16.18 -16.16
N HIS A 350 13.95 16.19 -15.15
CA HIS A 350 15.14 15.35 -15.07
C HIS A 350 14.83 13.87 -14.84
#